data_AF-A0A0H4CP61-F1
#
_entry.id   AF-A0A0H4CP61-F1
#
_cell.length_a   1.000
_cell.length_b   1.000
_cell.length_c   1.000
_cell.angle_alpha   90.00
_cell.angle_beta   90.00
_cell.angle_gamma   90.00
#
_symmetry.space_group_name_H-M   'P 1'
#
loop_
_entity.id
_entity.type
_entity.pdbx_description
1 polymer ?
#
loop_
_entity_poly.entity_id
_entity_poly.type
_entity_poly.pdbx_seq_one_letter_code
_entity_poly.pdbx_strand_id
1 'polypeptide(L)'
;AAVSSFGISGTNAHIILEQAEKQSAEQPQADAAAGELPWVLSGRTPDALTAQAVRLRAHLLAHPEQRGADTAWSLVTGRAALDHRAVVVADGREELLDRLGALADGRDAPGTVRGTTAARTVGRTAFVFPGQ
;
A
#
# COMPACT_ATOMS: atom_id res chain seq x y z
N ALA A 1 -9.87 -19.10 -22.00
CA ALA A 1 -10.16 -18.02 -22.97
C ALA A 1 -9.13 -18.08 -24.11
N ALA A 2 -9.39 -17.44 -25.26
CA ALA A 2 -8.42 -17.37 -26.35
C ALA A 2 -8.36 -15.95 -26.93
N VAL A 3 -7.17 -15.52 -27.39
CA VAL A 3 -6.92 -14.22 -28.02
C VAL A 3 -6.30 -14.47 -29.40
N SER A 4 -6.94 -13.91 -30.43
CA SER A 4 -6.43 -13.94 -31.82
C SER A 4 -6.05 -12.54 -32.27
N SER A 5 -4.94 -12.43 -33.01
CA SER A 5 -4.52 -11.19 -33.67
C SER A 5 -4.19 -11.49 -35.14
N PHE A 6 -4.75 -10.67 -36.04
CA PHE A 6 -4.60 -10.79 -37.48
C PHE A 6 -4.02 -9.48 -38.02
N GLY A 7 -2.75 -9.49 -38.39
CA GLY A 7 -2.05 -8.32 -38.90
C GLY A 7 -2.45 -8.01 -40.34
N ILE A 8 -2.48 -6.72 -40.69
CA ILE A 8 -2.81 -6.26 -42.06
C ILE A 8 -1.82 -6.77 -43.13
N SER A 9 -0.60 -7.14 -42.73
CA SER A 9 0.41 -7.79 -43.57
C SER A 9 0.20 -9.30 -43.77
N GLY A 10 -0.82 -9.91 -43.12
CA GLY A 10 -1.13 -11.34 -43.17
C GLY A 10 -0.51 -12.18 -42.07
N THR A 11 0.22 -11.60 -41.10
CA THR A 11 0.77 -12.33 -39.96
C THR A 11 -0.30 -12.57 -38.88
N ASN A 12 -0.51 -13.82 -38.52
CA ASN A 12 -1.53 -14.22 -37.55
C ASN A 12 -0.87 -14.82 -36.29
N ALA A 13 -1.41 -14.47 -35.12
CA ALA A 13 -1.00 -15.04 -33.83
C ALA A 13 -2.24 -15.45 -33.03
N HIS A 14 -2.17 -16.60 -32.35
CA HIS A 14 -3.25 -17.14 -31.52
C HIS A 14 -2.69 -17.61 -30.18
N ILE A 15 -3.30 -17.18 -29.08
CA ILE A 15 -2.89 -17.53 -27.71
C ILE A 15 -4.10 -18.11 -26.97
N ILE A 16 -3.89 -19.24 -26.31
CA ILE A 16 -4.87 -19.85 -25.40
C ILE A 16 -4.45 -19.50 -23.97
N LEU A 17 -5.42 -19.01 -23.19
CA LEU A 17 -5.27 -18.60 -21.80
C LEU A 17 -6.13 -19.51 -20.93
N GLU A 18 -5.51 -20.19 -19.98
CA GLU A 18 -6.21 -20.98 -18.98
C GLU A 18 -6.25 -20.25 -17.63
N GLN A 19 -7.30 -20.51 -16.86
CA GLN A 19 -7.37 -19.99 -15.49
C GLN A 19 -6.37 -20.77 -14.64
N ALA A 20 -5.57 -20.07 -13.84
CA ALA A 20 -4.70 -20.72 -12.87
C ALA A 20 -5.51 -21.57 -11.90
N GLU A 21 -4.95 -22.72 -11.51
CA GLU A 21 -5.56 -23.56 -10.48
C GLU A 21 -5.79 -22.75 -9.21
N LYS A 22 -6.99 -22.88 -8.63
CA LYS A 22 -7.31 -22.20 -7.39
C LYS A 22 -6.52 -22.86 -6.27
N GLN A 23 -5.41 -22.26 -5.86
CA GLN A 23 -4.77 -22.64 -4.62
C GLN A 23 -5.75 -22.37 -3.47
N SER A 24 -6.04 -23.41 -2.68
CA SER A 24 -6.74 -23.25 -1.42
C SER A 24 -5.88 -22.36 -0.54
N ALA A 25 -6.29 -21.10 -0.35
CA ALA A 25 -5.68 -20.25 0.65
C ALA A 25 -5.85 -20.96 2.01
N GLU A 26 -4.74 -21.30 2.66
CA GLU A 26 -4.79 -21.66 4.07
C GLU A 26 -5.53 -20.56 4.81
N GLN A 27 -6.51 -20.94 5.64
CA GLN A 27 -7.24 -19.97 6.44
C GLN A 27 -6.22 -19.19 7.27
N PRO A 28 -6.15 -17.86 7.14
CA PRO A 28 -5.27 -17.05 7.95
C PRO A 28 -5.58 -17.35 9.41
N GLN A 29 -4.55 -17.73 10.17
CA GLN A 29 -4.66 -17.96 11.61
C GLN A 29 -5.26 -16.71 12.25
N ALA A 30 -6.25 -16.89 13.13
CA ALA A 30 -7.01 -15.80 13.75
C ALA A 30 -6.06 -14.69 14.23
N ASP A 31 -6.41 -13.44 13.92
CA ASP A 31 -5.64 -12.24 14.26
C ASP A 31 -5.09 -12.34 15.68
N ALA A 32 -3.78 -12.56 15.82
CA ALA A 32 -3.08 -12.01 16.97
C ALA A 32 -3.34 -10.51 16.87
N ALA A 33 -4.21 -9.99 17.75
CA ALA A 33 -4.79 -8.64 17.72
C ALA A 33 -3.85 -7.68 16.98
N ALA A 34 -4.20 -7.34 15.74
CA ALA A 34 -3.37 -6.48 14.93
C ALA A 34 -3.40 -5.11 15.60
N GLY A 35 -2.43 -4.86 16.48
CA GLY A 35 -2.21 -3.56 17.10
C GLY A 35 -1.83 -2.53 16.05
N GLU A 36 -1.34 -1.37 16.49
CA GLU A 36 -0.96 -0.29 15.58
C GLU A 36 -0.09 -0.76 14.41
N LEU A 37 -0.65 -0.71 13.20
CA LEU A 37 0.04 -1.11 11.97
C LEU A 37 0.59 0.12 11.24
N PRO A 38 1.82 0.06 10.69
CA PRO A 38 2.34 1.12 9.83
C PRO A 38 1.86 0.92 8.38
N TRP A 39 1.09 1.89 7.88
CA TRP A 39 0.61 1.93 6.49
C TRP A 39 1.49 2.84 5.66
N VAL A 40 2.37 2.25 4.85
CA VAL A 40 3.37 2.98 4.07
C VAL A 40 2.82 3.33 2.69
N LEU A 41 2.84 4.62 2.34
CA LEU A 41 2.50 5.11 1.01
C LEU A 41 3.69 5.86 0.40
N SER A 42 3.83 5.79 -0.92
CA SER A 42 4.83 6.57 -1.63
C SER A 42 4.36 7.07 -3.00
N GLY A 43 4.86 8.24 -3.40
CA GLY A 43 4.60 8.90 -4.68
C GLY A 43 5.86 9.54 -5.24
N ARG A 44 5.91 9.73 -6.56
CA ARG A 44 7.02 10.44 -7.23
C ARG A 44 6.93 11.95 -7.05
N THR A 45 5.75 12.45 -6.71
CA THR A 45 5.46 13.86 -6.38
C THR A 45 4.59 13.91 -5.13
N PRO A 46 4.46 15.08 -4.46
CA PRO A 46 3.51 15.26 -3.36
C PRO A 46 2.07 14.91 -3.77
N ASP A 47 1.62 15.38 -4.93
CA ASP A 47 0.27 15.11 -5.43
C ASP A 47 0.05 13.61 -5.72
N ALA A 48 1.09 12.92 -6.21
CA ALA A 48 1.01 11.48 -6.42
C ALA A 48 0.88 10.72 -5.09
N LEU A 49 1.53 11.18 -4.02
CA LEU A 49 1.37 10.62 -2.67
C LEU A 49 -0.05 10.84 -2.14
N THR A 50 -0.59 12.04 -2.29
CA THR A 50 -1.98 12.37 -1.96
C THR A 50 -2.96 11.49 -2.72
N ALA A 51 -2.72 11.28 -4.02
CA ALA A 51 -3.54 10.39 -4.85
C ALA A 51 -3.43 8.91 -4.44
N GLN A 52 -2.29 8.45 -3.89
CA GLN A 52 -2.21 7.12 -3.29
C GLN A 52 -3.11 7.01 -2.06
N ALA A 53 -3.15 8.04 -1.20
CA ALA A 53 -4.00 8.04 -0.02
C ALA A 53 -5.49 7.97 -0.38
N VAL A 54 -5.93 8.73 -1.40
CA VAL A 54 -7.29 8.65 -1.96
C VAL A 54 -7.61 7.23 -2.41
N ARG A 55 -6.73 6.61 -3.22
CA ARG A 55 -6.95 5.27 -3.75
C ARG A 55 -6.97 4.21 -2.65
N LEU A 56 -6.05 4.29 -1.69
CA LEU A 56 -6.00 3.33 -0.60
C LEU A 56 -7.26 3.43 0.28
N ARG A 57 -7.69 4.65 0.62
CA ARG A 57 -8.92 4.87 1.38
C ARG A 57 -10.14 4.29 0.65
N ALA A 58 -10.27 4.56 -0.65
CA ALA A 58 -11.35 4.02 -1.47
C ALA A 58 -11.30 2.48 -1.55
N HIS A 59 -10.10 1.91 -1.75
CA HIS A 59 -9.89 0.46 -1.79
C HIS A 59 -10.32 -0.20 -0.48
N LEU A 60 -9.87 0.34 0.66
CA LEU A 60 -10.23 -0.19 1.97
C LEU A 60 -11.74 -0.12 2.17
N LEU A 61 -12.39 1.01 1.89
CA LEU A 61 -13.85 1.16 1.98
C LEU A 61 -14.60 0.12 1.14
N ALA A 62 -14.14 -0.16 -0.08
CA ALA A 62 -14.76 -1.13 -0.98
C ALA A 62 -14.55 -2.59 -0.57
N HIS A 63 -13.51 -2.89 0.22
CA HIS A 63 -13.12 -4.25 0.60
C HIS A 63 -12.97 -4.38 2.13
N PRO A 64 -14.06 -4.26 2.91
CA PRO A 64 -14.01 -4.36 4.37
C PRO A 64 -13.60 -5.74 4.90
N GLU A 65 -13.74 -6.78 4.08
CA GLU A 65 -13.38 -8.16 4.41
C GLU A 65 -11.87 -8.44 4.40
N GLN A 66 -11.07 -7.55 3.81
CA GLN A 66 -9.62 -7.73 3.72
C GLN A 66 -8.95 -7.46 5.05
N ARG A 67 -8.00 -8.33 5.40
CA ARG A 67 -7.18 -8.18 6.60
C ARG A 67 -6.26 -6.98 6.45
N GLY A 68 -6.26 -6.10 7.46
CA GLY A 68 -5.44 -4.89 7.46
C GLY A 68 -3.95 -5.19 7.37
N ALA A 69 -3.50 -6.22 8.12
CA ALA A 69 -2.10 -6.67 8.12
C ALA A 69 -1.60 -7.07 6.72
N ASP A 70 -2.42 -7.82 5.96
CA ASP A 70 -2.05 -8.28 4.62
C ASP A 70 -1.94 -7.10 3.64
N THR A 71 -2.82 -6.10 3.80
CA THR A 71 -2.77 -4.88 2.99
C THR A 71 -1.54 -4.04 3.34
N ALA A 72 -1.27 -3.81 4.63
CA ALA A 72 -0.09 -3.10 5.10
C ALA A 72 1.20 -3.78 4.63
N TRP A 73 1.27 -5.12 4.72
CA TRP A 73 2.38 -5.92 4.19
C TRP A 73 2.56 -5.74 2.69
N SER A 74 1.47 -5.80 1.92
CA SER A 74 1.50 -5.64 0.46
C SER A 74 1.96 -4.25 0.04
N LEU A 75 1.64 -3.21 0.82
CA LEU A 75 2.10 -1.85 0.57
C LEU A 75 3.63 -1.71 0.70
N VAL A 76 4.26 -2.52 1.54
CA VAL A 76 5.71 -2.49 1.75
C VAL A 76 6.44 -3.39 0.76
N THR A 77 5.92 -4.60 0.53
CA THR A 77 6.64 -5.65 -0.22
C THR A 77 6.28 -5.71 -1.70
N GLY A 78 5.06 -5.31 -2.06
CA GLY A 78 4.53 -5.39 -3.42
C GLY A 78 4.48 -4.06 -4.17
N ARG A 79 5.05 -2.98 -3.62
CA ARG A 79 5.03 -1.64 -4.23
C ARG A 79 6.43 -1.03 -4.27
N ALA A 80 6.69 -0.26 -5.31
CA ALA A 80 7.92 0.52 -5.40
C ALA A 80 7.95 1.62 -4.31
N ALA A 81 9.10 1.79 -3.66
CA ALA A 81 9.29 2.80 -2.63
C ALA A 81 9.83 4.11 -3.23
N LEU A 82 8.93 5.02 -3.59
CA LEU A 82 9.23 6.30 -4.25
C LEU A 82 9.66 7.39 -3.26
N ASP A 83 10.03 8.57 -3.78
CA ASP A 83 10.73 9.59 -3.01
C ASP A 83 9.87 10.33 -2.00
N HIS A 84 8.62 10.68 -2.34
CA HIS A 84 7.68 11.28 -1.39
C HIS A 84 6.96 10.17 -0.65
N ARG A 85 7.09 10.12 0.67
CA ARG A 85 6.57 9.03 1.51
C ARG A 85 5.67 9.57 2.61
N ALA A 86 4.68 8.77 2.96
CA ALA A 86 3.92 8.91 4.19
C ALA A 86 3.83 7.56 4.90
N VAL A 87 3.85 7.58 6.22
CA VAL A 87 3.47 6.45 7.06
C VAL A 87 2.30 6.89 7.92
N VAL A 88 1.18 6.18 7.81
CA VAL A 88 0.02 6.35 8.69
C VAL A 88 0.05 5.18 9.67
N VAL A 89 0.26 5.46 10.95
CA VAL A 89 0.03 4.49 12.03
C VAL A 89 -1.44 4.63 12.44
N ALA A 90 -2.14 3.56 12.77
CA ALA A 90 -3.51 3.62 13.29
C ALA A 90 -3.84 2.34 14.05
N ASP A 91 -4.60 2.48 15.13
CA ASP A 91 -5.19 1.37 15.88
C ASP A 91 -6.61 1.13 15.36
N GLY A 92 -6.72 0.25 14.37
CA GLY A 92 -7.98 -0.09 13.75
C GLY A 92 -8.37 0.77 12.55
N ARG A 93 -9.51 0.39 11.95
CA ARG A 93 -9.89 0.77 10.59
C ARG A 93 -10.47 2.17 10.48
N GLU A 94 -11.29 2.60 11.44
CA GLU A 94 -11.93 3.92 11.39
C GLU A 94 -10.87 5.03 11.46
N GLU A 95 -9.95 4.91 12.43
CA GLU A 95 -8.83 5.84 12.58
C GLU A 95 -7.94 5.89 11.33
N LEU A 96 -7.66 4.72 10.74
CA LEU A 96 -6.92 4.64 9.48
C LEU A 96 -7.63 5.40 8.35
N LEU A 97 -8.94 5.20 8.18
CA LEU A 97 -9.72 5.85 7.12
C LEU A 97 -9.78 7.36 7.28
N ASP A 98 -9.81 7.84 8.53
CA ASP A 98 -9.79 9.27 8.85
C ASP A 98 -8.42 9.88 8.59
N ARG A 99 -7.34 9.25 9.06
CA ARG A 99 -5.96 9.71 8.83
C ARG A 99 -5.59 9.67 7.34
N LEU A 100 -6.05 8.66 6.59
CA LEU A 100 -5.92 8.62 5.13
C LEU A 100 -6.72 9.73 4.45
N GLY A 101 -7.90 10.08 4.98
CA GLY A 101 -8.67 11.23 4.51
C GLY A 101 -7.93 12.55 4.70
N ALA A 102 -7.34 12.77 5.87
CA ALA A 102 -6.47 13.92 6.11
C ALA A 102 -5.26 13.94 5.17
N LEU A 103 -4.61 12.79 4.94
CA LEU A 103 -3.51 12.67 4.00
C LEU A 103 -3.94 12.98 2.55
N ALA A 104 -5.12 12.52 2.15
CA ALA A 104 -5.74 12.81 0.85
C ALA A 104 -6.09 14.29 0.65
N ASP A 105 -6.35 15.02 1.73
CA ASP A 105 -6.58 16.47 1.68
C ASP A 105 -5.28 17.29 1.85
N GLY A 106 -4.12 16.63 1.95
CA GLY A 106 -2.84 17.27 2.23
C GLY A 106 -2.70 17.82 3.65
N ARG A 107 -3.64 17.53 4.56
CA ARG A 107 -3.66 18.00 5.96
C ARG A 107 -2.86 17.11 6.88
N ASP A 108 -2.26 17.67 7.92
CA ASP A 108 -1.58 16.88 8.95
C ASP A 108 -2.60 16.15 9.84
N ALA A 109 -2.19 14.98 10.36
CA ALA A 109 -2.99 14.18 11.29
C ALA A 109 -2.08 13.49 12.30
N PRO A 110 -2.55 13.27 13.54
CA PRO A 110 -1.83 12.46 14.53
C PRO A 110 -1.43 11.09 13.95
N GLY A 111 -0.24 10.62 14.32
CA GLY A 111 0.32 9.35 13.83
C GLY A 111 0.53 9.26 12.31
N THR A 112 0.54 10.39 11.60
CA THR A 112 0.96 10.46 10.19
C THR A 112 2.31 11.15 10.09
N VAL A 113 3.29 10.47 9.49
CA VAL A 113 4.64 11.01 9.24
C VAL A 113 4.83 11.16 7.74
N ARG A 114 5.23 12.33 7.27
CA ARG A 114 5.59 12.58 5.86
C ARG A 114 7.07 12.89 5.72
N GLY A 115 7.64 12.53 4.58
CA GLY A 115 9.02 12.87 4.26
C GLY A 115 9.34 12.72 2.79
N THR A 116 10.50 13.24 2.40
CA THR A 116 11.10 12.99 1.09
C THR A 116 12.50 12.42 1.26
N THR A 117 12.86 11.42 0.44
CA THR A 117 14.19 10.78 0.43
C THR A 117 15.26 11.70 -0.14
N ALA A 118 14.92 12.58 -1.09
CA ALA A 118 15.87 13.48 -1.75
C ALA A 118 16.48 14.52 -0.80
N ALA A 119 15.80 14.83 0.31
CA ALA A 119 16.26 15.83 1.28
C ALA A 119 17.19 15.28 2.36
N ARG A 120 17.48 13.97 2.39
CA ARG A 120 18.33 13.37 3.43
C ARG A 120 19.28 12.32 2.86
N THR A 121 20.58 12.58 2.97
CA THR A 121 21.54 11.49 3.18
C THR A 121 21.04 10.69 4.37
N VAL A 122 20.91 9.36 4.25
CA VAL A 122 20.50 8.52 5.39
C VAL A 122 21.47 8.81 6.53
N GLY A 123 20.99 9.53 7.55
CA GLY A 123 21.80 9.90 8.70
C GLY A 123 22.23 8.67 9.46
N ARG A 124 23.31 8.77 10.25
CA ARG A 124 23.68 7.69 11.18
C ARG A 124 22.63 7.61 12.29
N THR A 125 22.15 6.41 12.57
CA THR A 125 21.21 6.16 13.68
C THR A 125 21.98 6.01 15.00
N ALA A 126 21.58 6.75 16.02
CA ALA A 126 22.05 6.55 17.39
C ALA A 126 21.00 5.78 18.21
N PHE A 127 21.45 4.82 19.01
CA PHE A 127 20.60 4.06 19.93
C PHE A 127 20.79 4.63 21.34
N VAL A 128 19.70 5.05 21.97
CA VAL A 128 19.71 5.65 23.32
C VAL A 128 19.00 4.70 24.28
N PHE A 129 19.65 4.38 25.39
CA PHE A 129 19.13 3.52 26.44
C PHE A 129 18.93 4.37 27.71
N PRO A 130 17.69 4.78 28.04
CA PRO A 130 17.45 5.59 29.23
C PRO A 130 17.76 4.80 30.50
N GLY A 131 18.23 5.50 31.53
CA GLY A 131 18.44 4.92 32.86
C GLY A 131 17.14 4.60 33.58
N GLN A 132 17.30 4.07 34.79
CA GLN A 132 16.22 3.78 35.74
C GLN A 132 15.72 5.04 36.47
#